data_AF-A0A1G8SB34-F1
#
_entry.id   AF-A0A1G8SB34-F1
#
_cell.length_a   1.000
_cell.length_b   1.000
_cell.length_c   1.000
_cell.angle_alpha   90.00
_cell.angle_beta   90.00
_cell.angle_gamma   90.00
#
_symmetry.space_group_name_H-M   'P 1'
#
loop_
_entity.id
_entity.type
_entity.pdbx_description
1 polymer ?
#
loop_
_entity_poly.entity_id
_entity_poly.type
_entity_poly.pdbx_seq_one_letter_code
_entity_poly.pdbx_strand_id
1 'polypeptide(L)'
;MVGVVIGHGSHEGKDRVTVPAGLTLHFFADEDTRLATVNVLELIKKDHHRTPMHVANAGTPVPNYKYEPYKAHELRAIAALYECDAPVLVAGSKETPGTLRLCTSHGGCPTTGPHTCDGLFGRAAREQWKLLLIVSCRVDTTREPEPEPTLDIMTKDGRRDRRVHDELVAWVQKFVGTSTARQDEIWNALPEKERLRLAASDDEVWEWDECRAARAMDGVLAGAADLVKVRLMRDYPEHRAAVRAGLRLEGDDATKIAEFLPKPFNDRADTWAALDVRNQARWMLNDDVVHWAAGYNAFQMFRIGMPDELLVGLLRRLEPRSLAVATSTVGLSEHLAERSLQV
;
A
#
# COMPACT_ATOMS: atom_id res chain seq x y z
N MET A 1 21.09 -11.97 21.17
CA MET A 1 20.09 -12.42 20.18
C MET A 1 19.54 -11.20 19.44
N VAL A 2 19.09 -11.37 18.20
CA VAL A 2 18.42 -10.33 17.41
C VAL A 2 16.93 -10.64 17.39
N GLY A 3 16.06 -9.65 17.60
CA GLY A 3 14.63 -9.76 17.34
C GLY A 3 14.21 -8.86 16.18
N VAL A 4 13.12 -9.21 15.51
CA VAL A 4 12.52 -8.41 14.42
C VAL A 4 11.08 -8.08 14.79
N VAL A 5 10.66 -6.83 14.59
CA VAL A 5 9.25 -6.44 14.62
C VAL A 5 8.82 -5.91 13.25
N ILE A 6 7.64 -6.35 12.81
CA ILE A 6 7.00 -5.96 11.55
C ILE A 6 5.56 -5.52 11.86
N GLY A 7 5.17 -4.33 11.41
CA GLY A 7 3.81 -3.80 11.53
C GLY A 7 3.72 -2.38 10.98
N HIS A 8 2.52 -1.82 10.91
CA HIS A 8 2.36 -0.38 10.67
C HIS A 8 2.63 0.38 11.97
N GLY A 9 3.85 0.91 12.10
CA GLY A 9 4.28 1.67 13.27
C GLY A 9 3.83 3.15 13.24
N SER A 10 3.27 3.62 14.35
CA SER A 10 2.78 4.99 14.53
C SER A 10 2.98 5.52 15.96
N HIS A 11 2.95 6.84 16.14
CA HIS A 11 2.97 7.52 17.45
C HIS A 11 2.21 8.84 17.40
N GLU A 12 1.82 9.35 18.58
CA GLU A 12 1.07 10.60 18.75
C GLU A 12 1.98 11.78 19.20
N GLY A 13 3.29 11.66 18.98
CA GLY A 13 4.33 12.66 19.34
C GLY A 13 4.60 12.91 20.83
N LYS A 14 3.61 12.68 21.73
CA LYS A 14 3.68 13.07 23.15
C LYS A 14 4.32 12.02 24.06
N ASP A 15 4.22 10.74 23.71
CA ASP A 15 4.69 9.63 24.55
C ASP A 15 6.05 9.13 24.09
N ARG A 16 7.04 9.15 25.00
CA ARG A 16 8.40 8.70 24.74
C ARG A 16 8.81 7.64 25.75
N VAL A 17 9.61 6.68 25.28
CA VAL A 17 10.17 5.59 26.07
C VAL A 17 11.68 5.55 25.90
N THR A 18 12.40 5.18 26.94
CA THR A 18 13.86 5.04 26.88
C THR A 18 14.22 3.64 26.39
N VAL A 19 15.19 3.54 25.48
CA VAL A 19 15.72 2.23 25.05
C VAL A 19 16.39 1.55 26.25
N PRO A 20 16.01 0.29 26.60
CA PRO A 20 16.55 -0.43 27.73
C PRO A 20 18.07 -0.63 27.68
N ALA A 21 18.67 -0.80 28.85
CA ALA A 21 20.10 -1.13 28.96
C ALA A 21 20.46 -2.41 28.20
N GLY A 22 21.51 -2.36 27.38
CA GLY A 22 22.01 -3.50 26.60
C GLY A 22 21.17 -3.86 25.37
N LEU A 23 20.21 -3.02 24.98
CA LEU A 23 19.47 -3.12 23.73
C LEU A 23 19.86 -1.98 22.78
N THR A 24 19.97 -2.29 21.50
CA THR A 24 20.05 -1.31 20.42
C THR A 24 18.85 -1.50 19.48
N LEU A 25 18.29 -0.40 18.98
CA LEU A 25 17.22 -0.41 17.98
C LEU A 25 17.77 0.03 16.63
N HIS A 26 17.43 -0.70 15.58
CA HIS A 26 17.72 -0.36 14.19
C HIS A 26 16.42 -0.06 13.46
N PHE A 27 16.26 1.16 12.99
CA PHE A 27 15.10 1.59 12.20
C PHE A 27 15.45 1.63 10.73
N PHE A 28 14.52 1.17 9.90
CA PHE A 28 14.66 1.10 8.43
C PHE A 28 13.77 2.09 7.68
N ALA A 29 13.16 3.02 8.41
CA ALA A 29 12.41 4.14 7.88
C ALA A 29 12.91 5.44 8.53
N ASP A 30 12.81 6.53 7.79
CA ASP A 30 12.97 7.86 8.37
C ASP A 30 11.93 8.12 9.46
N GLU A 31 12.30 8.97 10.41
CA GLU A 31 11.39 9.40 11.45
C GLU A 31 10.17 10.08 10.84
N ASP A 32 9.00 9.84 11.45
CA ASP A 32 7.69 10.31 11.01
C ASP A 32 7.17 9.74 9.69
N THR A 33 7.90 8.86 9.00
CA THR A 33 7.51 8.37 7.67
C THR A 33 6.90 6.96 7.67
N ARG A 34 6.17 6.63 6.60
CA ARG A 34 5.78 5.25 6.28
C ARG A 34 6.95 4.50 5.65
N LEU A 35 7.04 3.19 5.86
CA LEU A 35 7.94 2.32 5.12
C LEU A 35 7.17 1.64 3.99
N ALA A 36 7.64 1.75 2.74
CA ALA A 36 7.01 1.05 1.62
C ALA A 36 7.05 -0.48 1.84
N THR A 37 5.95 -1.18 1.58
CA THR A 37 5.86 -2.64 1.81
C THR A 37 6.88 -3.42 0.99
N VAL A 38 7.23 -2.95 -0.22
CA VAL A 38 8.31 -3.56 -1.01
C VAL A 38 9.66 -3.55 -0.29
N ASN A 39 9.95 -2.52 0.48
CA ASN A 39 11.18 -2.41 1.28
C ASN A 39 11.13 -3.35 2.49
N VAL A 40 9.96 -3.53 3.10
CA VAL A 40 9.75 -4.55 4.15
C VAL A 40 10.10 -5.93 3.60
N LEU A 41 9.58 -6.28 2.42
CA LEU A 41 9.83 -7.57 1.77
C LEU A 41 11.30 -7.75 1.36
N GLU A 42 12.01 -6.68 1.01
CA GLU A 42 13.45 -6.74 0.75
C GLU A 42 14.26 -6.99 2.02
N LEU A 43 13.91 -6.31 3.13
CA LEU A 43 14.62 -6.39 4.41
C LEU A 43 14.54 -7.77 5.08
N ILE A 44 13.49 -8.54 4.79
CA ILE A 44 13.28 -9.89 5.36
C ILE A 44 13.97 -11.01 4.58
N LYS A 45 14.57 -10.72 3.41
CA LYS A 45 15.36 -11.71 2.64
C LYS A 45 16.60 -12.15 3.43
N LYS A 46 16.99 -13.41 3.30
CA LYS A 46 18.12 -14.00 4.05
C LYS A 46 19.40 -13.16 3.94
N ASP A 47 19.78 -12.86 2.70
CA ASP A 47 21.06 -12.25 2.33
C ASP A 47 21.07 -10.72 2.41
N HIS A 48 19.96 -10.10 2.85
CA HIS A 48 19.93 -8.65 3.00
C HIS A 48 20.84 -8.21 4.15
N HIS A 49 21.68 -7.22 3.89
CA HIS A 49 22.71 -6.74 4.82
C HIS A 49 22.14 -5.90 5.98
N ARG A 50 20.93 -5.35 5.81
CA ARG A 50 20.13 -4.64 6.84
C ARG A 50 20.89 -3.50 7.52
N THR A 51 21.50 -2.61 6.74
CA THR A 51 22.02 -1.34 7.27
C THR A 51 20.85 -0.48 7.74
N PRO A 52 20.83 -0.02 9.00
CA PRO A 52 19.75 0.85 9.49
C PRO A 52 19.87 2.26 8.92
N MET A 53 18.73 2.94 8.79
CA MET A 53 18.68 4.39 8.57
C MET A 53 18.96 5.15 9.86
N HIS A 54 18.40 4.66 10.97
CA HIS A 54 18.56 5.28 12.29
C HIS A 54 18.88 4.22 13.34
N VAL A 55 19.73 4.58 14.29
CA VAL A 55 20.13 3.72 15.41
C VAL A 55 19.81 4.44 16.71
N ALA A 56 19.06 3.77 17.60
CA ALA A 56 18.86 4.23 18.97
C ALA A 56 19.55 3.26 19.93
N ASN A 57 20.51 3.78 20.70
CA ASN A 57 21.26 2.99 21.66
C ASN A 57 20.55 3.00 23.02
N ALA A 58 20.98 2.12 23.92
CA ALA A 58 20.54 2.14 25.31
C ALA A 58 20.60 3.56 25.92
N GLY A 59 19.53 3.95 26.61
CA GLY A 59 19.40 5.29 27.20
C GLY A 59 18.85 6.36 26.24
N THR A 60 18.77 6.10 24.94
CA THR A 60 18.16 7.04 23.99
C THR A 60 16.64 7.08 24.17
N PRO A 61 16.00 8.25 24.32
CA PRO A 61 14.56 8.37 24.31
C PRO A 61 14.02 8.28 22.87
N VAL A 62 13.03 7.43 22.62
CA VAL A 62 12.36 7.27 21.31
C VAL A 62 10.84 7.43 21.48
N PRO A 63 10.09 7.79 20.43
CA PRO A 63 8.62 7.72 20.47
C PRO A 63 8.15 6.32 20.89
N ASN A 64 7.09 6.24 21.69
CA ASN A 64 6.51 4.94 22.07
C ASN A 64 5.65 4.39 20.93
N TYR A 65 6.32 3.88 19.90
CA TYR A 65 5.66 3.37 18.71
C TYR A 65 4.65 2.26 19.04
N LYS A 66 3.47 2.42 18.45
CA LYS A 66 2.36 1.45 18.38
C LYS A 66 2.42 0.78 17.01
N TYR A 67 2.37 -0.54 16.96
CA TYR A 67 2.41 -1.32 15.71
C TYR A 67 1.06 -1.98 15.50
N GLU A 68 0.43 -1.64 14.38
CA GLU A 68 -0.87 -2.16 13.98
C GLU A 68 -0.73 -3.23 12.89
N PRO A 69 -1.74 -4.11 12.74
CA PRO A 69 -1.76 -5.13 11.70
C PRO A 69 -1.63 -4.56 10.28
N TYR A 70 -0.86 -5.26 9.44
CA TYR A 70 -0.89 -5.07 7.99
C TYR A 70 -2.19 -5.61 7.37
N LYS A 71 -2.46 -5.27 6.11
CA LYS A 71 -3.57 -5.88 5.35
C LYS A 71 -3.33 -7.39 5.21
N ALA A 72 -4.41 -8.14 5.01
CA ALA A 72 -4.34 -9.60 4.93
C ALA A 72 -3.40 -10.12 3.83
N HIS A 73 -3.36 -9.47 2.66
CA HIS A 73 -2.48 -9.87 1.57
C HIS A 73 -1.00 -9.59 1.87
N GLU A 74 -0.69 -8.48 2.56
CA GLU A 74 0.67 -8.15 3.01
C GLU A 74 1.14 -9.14 4.06
N LEU A 75 0.30 -9.49 5.05
CA LEU A 75 0.61 -10.50 6.07
C LEU A 75 0.90 -11.86 5.45
N ARG A 76 0.14 -12.28 4.43
CA ARG A 76 0.40 -13.53 3.69
C ARG A 76 1.78 -13.50 3.03
N ALA A 77 2.16 -12.40 2.39
CA ALA A 77 3.46 -12.28 1.75
C ALA A 77 4.61 -12.22 2.77
N ILE A 78 4.47 -11.45 3.85
CA ILE A 78 5.46 -11.40 4.93
C ILE A 78 5.68 -12.80 5.49
N ALA A 79 4.62 -13.55 5.80
CA ALA A 79 4.74 -14.90 6.33
C ALA A 79 5.39 -15.89 5.34
N ALA A 80 5.05 -15.80 4.06
CA ALA A 80 5.55 -16.73 3.03
C ALA A 80 6.98 -16.40 2.55
N LEU A 81 7.41 -15.14 2.65
CA LEU A 81 8.69 -14.63 2.14
C LEU A 81 9.70 -14.31 3.26
N TYR A 82 9.35 -14.56 4.52
CA TYR A 82 10.27 -14.35 5.63
C TYR A 82 11.42 -15.38 5.59
N GLU A 83 12.63 -14.89 5.40
CA GLU A 83 13.84 -15.73 5.26
C GLU A 83 14.93 -15.31 6.25
N CYS A 84 14.60 -14.50 7.26
CA CYS A 84 15.53 -14.11 8.31
C CYS A 84 15.52 -15.15 9.43
N ASP A 85 16.71 -15.52 9.94
CA ASP A 85 16.82 -16.53 11.01
C ASP A 85 16.46 -15.98 12.41
N ALA A 86 16.14 -14.69 12.52
CA ALA A 86 15.81 -14.05 13.79
C ALA A 86 14.35 -14.35 14.20
N PRO A 87 14.05 -14.42 15.51
CA PRO A 87 12.68 -14.37 16.00
C PRO A 87 11.94 -13.11 15.49
N VAL A 88 10.78 -13.32 14.88
CA VAL A 88 9.94 -12.25 14.32
C VAL A 88 8.62 -12.10 15.04
N LEU A 89 8.23 -10.85 15.27
CA LEU A 89 6.92 -10.45 15.76
C LEU A 89 6.21 -9.66 14.68
N VAL A 90 5.17 -10.24 14.12
CA VAL A 90 4.35 -9.59 13.09
C VAL A 90 3.03 -9.18 13.73
N ALA A 91 2.78 -7.87 13.82
CA ALA A 91 1.51 -7.37 14.33
C ALA A 91 0.34 -7.88 13.46
N GLY A 92 -0.70 -8.43 14.07
CA GLY A 92 -1.83 -9.05 13.38
C GLY A 92 -1.64 -10.52 12.99
N SER A 93 -0.52 -11.16 13.34
CA SER A 93 -0.35 -12.61 13.12
C SER A 93 -1.12 -13.43 14.15
N LYS A 94 -1.18 -14.76 13.97
CA LYS A 94 -1.79 -15.66 14.96
C LYS A 94 -1.08 -15.60 16.31
N GLU A 95 0.24 -15.44 16.31
CA GLU A 95 1.09 -15.33 17.48
C GLU A 95 0.95 -13.96 18.16
N THR A 96 0.59 -12.92 17.39
CA THR A 96 0.42 -11.55 17.87
C THR A 96 -0.85 -10.92 17.25
N PRO A 97 -2.06 -11.30 17.69
CA PRO A 97 -3.31 -11.01 16.98
C PRO A 97 -3.80 -9.56 17.08
N GLY A 98 -2.96 -8.62 17.49
CA GLY A 98 -3.37 -7.23 17.65
C GLY A 98 -2.20 -6.28 17.75
N THR A 99 -2.47 -5.14 18.36
CA THR A 99 -1.53 -4.04 18.48
C THR A 99 -0.37 -4.36 19.42
N LEU A 100 0.86 -4.09 18.97
CA LEU A 100 2.05 -4.08 19.82
C LEU A 100 2.44 -2.65 20.19
N ARG A 101 3.13 -2.47 21.31
CA ARG A 101 3.79 -1.20 21.65
C ARG A 101 5.23 -1.47 22.08
N LEU A 102 6.12 -0.50 21.88
CA LEU A 102 7.48 -0.58 22.45
C LEU A 102 7.43 -0.78 23.97
N CYS A 103 6.59 0.03 24.64
CA CYS A 103 6.25 -0.13 26.05
C CYS A 103 4.74 -0.03 26.26
N THR A 104 4.15 -0.91 27.07
CA THR A 104 2.72 -0.88 27.41
C THR A 104 2.40 0.00 28.62
N SER A 105 3.40 0.41 29.39
CA SER A 105 3.22 1.22 30.60
C SER A 105 3.59 2.67 30.34
N HIS A 106 2.60 3.57 30.22
CA HIS A 106 2.84 5.01 30.24
C HIS A 106 3.44 5.39 31.61
N GLY A 107 4.74 5.71 31.64
CA GLY A 107 5.48 6.11 32.85
C GLY A 107 5.87 5.00 33.84
N GLY A 108 5.58 3.72 33.54
CA GLY A 108 5.78 2.61 34.50
C GLY A 108 7.03 1.76 34.31
N CYS A 109 7.72 1.86 33.16
CA CYS A 109 9.00 1.16 32.99
C CYS A 109 10.17 2.01 33.50
N PRO A 110 11.15 1.38 34.18
CA PRO A 110 12.30 2.10 34.68
C PRO A 110 13.10 2.70 33.52
N THR A 111 13.46 3.99 33.65
CA THR A 111 14.34 4.68 32.70
C THR A 111 15.77 4.12 32.73
N THR A 112 16.13 3.48 33.84
CA THR A 112 17.41 2.81 34.07
C THR A 112 17.14 1.36 34.50
N GLY A 113 17.49 0.40 33.64
CA GLY A 113 17.36 -1.04 33.92
C GLY A 113 16.53 -1.80 32.88
N PRO A 114 16.29 -3.11 33.09
CA PRO A 114 15.50 -3.92 32.19
C PRO A 114 14.01 -3.52 32.29
N HIS A 115 13.36 -3.41 31.14
CA HIS A 115 11.91 -3.23 31.10
C HIS A 115 11.21 -4.53 31.51
N THR A 116 10.14 -4.41 32.29
CA THR A 116 9.34 -5.55 32.79
C THR A 116 7.93 -5.60 32.21
N CYS A 117 7.57 -4.66 31.34
CA CYS A 117 6.24 -4.59 30.74
C CYS A 117 5.96 -5.71 29.73
N ASP A 118 4.72 -5.79 29.26
CA ASP A 118 4.32 -6.75 28.22
C ASP A 118 4.60 -6.23 26.80
N GLY A 119 5.14 -5.01 26.67
CA GLY A 119 5.58 -4.44 25.40
C GLY A 119 6.85 -5.11 24.85
N LEU A 120 7.25 -4.67 23.65
CA LEU A 120 8.42 -5.21 22.94
C LEU A 120 9.71 -5.12 23.76
N PHE A 121 9.89 -4.05 24.53
CA PHE A 121 11.08 -3.90 25.37
C PHE A 121 11.13 -4.90 26.52
N GLY A 122 9.99 -5.17 27.18
CA GLY A 122 9.97 -6.19 28.22
C GLY A 122 10.13 -7.60 27.65
N ARG A 123 9.61 -7.85 26.45
CA ARG A 123 9.87 -9.10 25.73
C ARG A 123 11.34 -9.25 25.34
N ALA A 124 11.95 -8.22 24.77
CA ALA A 124 13.37 -8.19 24.45
C ALA A 124 14.25 -8.47 25.68
N ALA A 125 13.87 -7.94 26.85
CA ALA A 125 14.56 -8.22 28.10
C ALA A 125 14.42 -9.70 28.53
N ARG A 126 13.20 -10.25 28.50
CA ARG A 126 12.94 -11.67 28.84
C ARG A 126 13.67 -12.65 27.92
N GLU A 127 13.70 -12.36 26.63
CA GLU A 127 14.34 -13.18 25.60
C GLU A 127 15.82 -12.83 25.38
N GLN A 128 16.38 -11.90 26.17
CA GLN A 128 17.78 -11.48 26.13
C GLN A 128 18.23 -11.00 24.75
N TRP A 129 17.36 -10.30 24.04
CA TRP A 129 17.70 -9.63 22.80
C TRP A 129 18.68 -8.49 23.07
N LYS A 130 19.67 -8.36 22.19
CA LYS A 130 20.68 -7.29 22.21
C LYS A 130 20.46 -6.28 21.09
N LEU A 131 19.73 -6.68 20.06
CA LEU A 131 19.37 -5.87 18.92
C LEU A 131 17.91 -6.13 18.57
N LEU A 132 17.16 -5.07 18.32
CA LEU A 132 15.81 -5.12 17.79
C LEU A 132 15.76 -4.39 16.44
N LEU A 133 15.43 -5.13 15.39
CA LEU A 133 15.21 -4.62 14.04
C LEU A 133 13.76 -4.15 13.92
N ILE A 134 13.57 -2.84 13.74
CA ILE A 134 12.26 -2.19 13.59
C ILE A 134 11.96 -2.03 12.10
N VAL A 135 11.38 -3.07 11.49
CA VAL A 135 11.01 -3.11 10.07
C VAL A 135 9.55 -2.68 9.96
N SER A 136 9.30 -1.39 10.18
CA SER A 136 7.97 -0.82 10.25
C SER A 136 7.94 0.63 9.78
N CYS A 137 6.73 1.14 9.56
CA CYS A 137 6.48 2.58 9.56
C CYS A 137 6.89 3.24 10.89
N ARG A 138 7.07 4.56 10.87
CA ARG A 138 7.37 5.41 12.04
C ARG A 138 6.47 6.66 12.05
N VAL A 139 5.20 6.53 11.66
CA VAL A 139 4.31 7.66 11.36
C VAL A 139 3.97 8.49 12.59
N ASP A 140 4.12 9.82 12.50
CA ASP A 140 3.49 10.74 13.46
C ASP A 140 2.05 11.03 13.03
N THR A 141 1.08 10.52 13.79
CA THR A 141 -0.35 10.66 13.48
C THR A 141 -0.89 12.07 13.74
N THR A 142 -0.07 12.98 14.27
CA THR A 142 -0.46 14.37 14.55
C THR A 142 -0.02 15.34 13.46
N ARG A 143 0.80 14.89 12.50
CA ARG A 143 1.35 15.71 11.43
C ARG A 143 0.44 15.72 10.20
N GLU A 144 0.06 16.91 9.77
CA GLU A 144 -0.68 17.13 8.51
C GLU A 144 0.06 18.16 7.62
N PRO A 145 0.22 17.89 6.30
CA PRO A 145 -0.12 16.65 5.61
C PRO A 145 0.79 15.48 6.05
N GLU A 146 0.32 14.24 5.84
CA GLU A 146 1.11 13.04 6.09
C GLU A 146 2.42 13.13 5.27
N PRO A 147 3.59 12.89 5.89
CA PRO A 147 4.86 13.00 5.20
C PRO A 147 5.00 11.92 4.11
N GLU A 148 5.86 12.22 3.13
CA GLU A 148 6.19 11.27 2.08
C GLU A 148 6.75 9.97 2.68
N PRO A 149 6.39 8.80 2.12
CA PRO A 149 6.92 7.53 2.59
C PRO A 149 8.44 7.45 2.37
N THR A 150 9.13 6.75 3.25
CA THR A 150 10.49 6.26 2.99
C THR A 150 10.43 5.23 1.86
N LEU A 151 10.91 5.64 0.69
CA LEU A 151 11.03 4.79 -0.50
C LEU A 151 12.39 4.11 -0.63
N ASP A 152 13.39 4.60 0.11
CA ASP A 152 14.75 4.07 0.02
C ASP A 152 14.96 2.91 1.02
N ILE A 153 15.91 2.04 0.72
CA ILE A 153 16.63 1.24 1.71
C ILE A 153 18.07 1.74 1.79
N MET A 154 18.79 1.35 2.84
CA MET A 154 20.23 1.65 2.91
C MET A 154 21.01 0.57 2.19
N THR A 155 22.07 0.97 1.52
CA THR A 155 23.14 0.10 1.01
C THR A 155 24.07 -0.34 2.15
N LYS A 156 24.94 -1.32 1.87
CA LYS A 156 25.92 -1.82 2.85
C LYS A 156 26.89 -0.73 3.34
N ASP A 157 27.19 0.25 2.51
CA ASP A 157 28.03 1.40 2.81
C ASP A 157 27.25 2.61 3.35
N GLY A 158 25.95 2.47 3.63
CA GLY A 158 25.14 3.49 4.29
C GLY A 158 24.66 4.62 3.37
N ARG A 159 24.62 4.39 2.05
CA ARG A 159 23.95 5.30 1.09
C ARG A 159 22.50 4.88 0.88
N ARG A 160 21.62 5.85 0.61
CA ARG A 160 20.23 5.59 0.20
C ARG A 160 20.18 4.93 -1.18
N ASP A 161 19.29 3.96 -1.32
CA ASP A 161 19.04 3.20 -2.54
C ASP A 161 17.54 3.03 -2.78
N ARG A 162 17.06 3.65 -3.86
CA ARG A 162 15.65 3.63 -4.28
C ARG A 162 15.33 2.53 -5.30
N ARG A 163 16.33 1.78 -5.78
CA ARG A 163 16.16 0.85 -6.91
C ARG A 163 15.05 -0.17 -6.68
N VAL A 164 14.90 -0.68 -5.46
CA VAL A 164 13.84 -1.65 -5.12
C VAL A 164 12.44 -1.07 -5.38
N HIS A 165 12.22 0.18 -5.00
CA HIS A 165 10.97 0.88 -5.24
C HIS A 165 10.82 1.26 -6.72
N ASP A 166 11.86 1.79 -7.35
CA ASP A 166 11.81 2.20 -8.76
C ASP A 166 11.56 1.00 -9.70
N GLU A 167 12.14 -0.17 -9.39
CA GLU A 167 11.90 -1.43 -10.10
C GLU A 167 10.43 -1.89 -9.95
N LEU A 168 9.84 -1.75 -8.76
CA LEU A 168 8.42 -2.02 -8.55
C LEU A 168 7.56 -1.09 -9.42
N VAL A 169 7.78 0.22 -9.33
CA VAL A 169 6.99 1.21 -10.09
C VAL A 169 7.11 0.95 -11.59
N ALA A 170 8.32 0.72 -12.10
CA ALA A 170 8.54 0.41 -13.50
C ALA A 170 7.81 -0.88 -13.94
N TRP A 171 7.82 -1.90 -13.08
CA TRP A 171 7.08 -3.14 -13.33
C TRP A 171 5.57 -2.90 -13.37
N VAL A 172 5.01 -2.19 -12.37
CA VAL A 172 3.58 -1.91 -12.25
C VAL A 172 3.10 -1.07 -13.43
N GLN A 173 3.83 -0.01 -13.80
CA GLN A 173 3.48 0.83 -14.95
C GLN A 173 3.47 0.02 -16.25
N LYS A 174 4.48 -0.83 -16.47
CA LYS A 174 4.53 -1.73 -17.64
C LYS A 174 3.37 -2.72 -17.65
N PHE A 175 3.03 -3.26 -16.48
CA PHE A 175 1.94 -4.21 -16.32
C PHE A 175 0.58 -3.55 -16.58
N VAL A 176 0.28 -2.43 -15.92
CA VAL A 176 -0.97 -1.67 -16.11
C VAL A 176 -1.11 -1.15 -17.53
N GLY A 177 -0.01 -0.70 -18.16
CA GLY A 177 0.00 -0.18 -19.52
C GLY A 177 -0.25 -1.21 -20.62
N THR A 178 -0.07 -2.51 -20.35
CA THR A 178 -0.29 -3.58 -21.35
C THR A 178 -1.73 -4.08 -21.39
N SER A 179 -2.11 -4.82 -22.45
CA SER A 179 -3.47 -5.35 -22.61
C SER A 179 -3.82 -6.40 -21.57
N THR A 180 -5.11 -6.58 -21.26
CA THR A 180 -5.60 -7.58 -20.30
C THR A 180 -5.07 -8.99 -20.58
N ALA A 181 -5.13 -9.44 -21.83
CA ALA A 181 -4.61 -10.76 -22.22
C ALA A 181 -3.11 -10.87 -21.94
N ARG A 182 -2.35 -9.80 -22.22
CA ARG A 182 -0.91 -9.78 -21.95
C ARG A 182 -0.59 -9.70 -20.46
N GLN A 183 -1.42 -9.02 -19.66
CA GLN A 183 -1.32 -9.04 -18.20
C GLN A 183 -1.51 -10.46 -17.65
N ASP A 184 -2.54 -11.17 -18.13
CA ASP A 184 -2.79 -12.56 -17.76
C ASP A 184 -1.60 -13.48 -18.13
N GLU A 185 -1.01 -13.32 -19.32
CA GLU A 185 0.20 -14.05 -19.74
C GLU A 185 1.41 -13.75 -18.85
N ILE A 186 1.70 -12.46 -18.59
CA ILE A 186 2.82 -12.03 -17.74
C ILE A 186 2.66 -12.63 -16.34
N TRP A 187 1.47 -12.51 -15.76
CA TRP A 187 1.19 -13.01 -14.42
C TRP A 187 1.34 -14.52 -14.30
N ASN A 188 0.81 -15.27 -15.27
CA ASN A 188 0.90 -16.72 -15.28
C ASN A 188 2.34 -17.23 -15.48
N ALA A 189 3.22 -16.43 -16.09
CA ALA A 189 4.63 -16.73 -16.23
C ALA A 189 5.46 -16.42 -14.96
N LEU A 190 4.92 -15.68 -14.00
CA LEU A 190 5.64 -15.33 -12.77
C LEU A 190 5.69 -16.50 -11.78
N PRO A 191 6.84 -16.70 -11.11
CA PRO A 191 6.93 -17.57 -9.94
C PRO A 191 5.92 -17.15 -8.86
N GLU A 192 5.41 -18.12 -8.09
CA GLU A 192 4.44 -17.87 -7.02
C GLU A 192 4.94 -16.85 -5.99
N LYS A 193 6.20 -16.95 -5.56
CA LYS A 193 6.81 -15.98 -4.63
C LYS A 193 6.80 -14.55 -5.19
N GLU A 194 7.01 -14.38 -6.50
CA GLU A 194 7.01 -13.05 -7.12
C GLU A 194 5.59 -12.48 -7.25
N ARG A 195 4.59 -13.33 -7.55
CA ARG A 195 3.18 -12.93 -7.51
C ARG A 195 2.76 -12.44 -6.11
N LEU A 196 3.14 -13.19 -5.07
CA LEU A 196 2.92 -12.77 -3.68
C LEU A 196 3.61 -11.45 -3.36
N ARG A 197 4.88 -11.28 -3.79
CA ARG A 197 5.63 -10.04 -3.57
C ARG A 197 4.94 -8.84 -4.21
N LEU A 198 4.55 -8.96 -5.48
CA LEU A 198 3.96 -7.86 -6.24
C LEU A 198 2.57 -7.49 -5.69
N ALA A 199 1.71 -8.48 -5.43
CA ALA A 199 0.39 -8.24 -4.83
C ALA A 199 0.51 -7.63 -3.42
N ALA A 200 1.54 -7.96 -2.64
CA ALA A 200 1.75 -7.31 -1.35
C ALA A 200 2.37 -5.92 -1.43
N SER A 201 3.03 -5.58 -2.52
CA SER A 201 3.79 -4.33 -2.64
C SER A 201 2.98 -3.19 -3.25
N ASP A 202 1.91 -3.51 -3.99
CA ASP A 202 1.13 -2.53 -4.74
C ASP A 202 -0.35 -2.94 -4.81
N ASP A 203 -1.24 -2.05 -4.33
CA ASP A 203 -2.68 -2.28 -4.29
C ASP A 203 -3.27 -2.46 -5.70
N GLU A 204 -2.76 -1.76 -6.72
CA GLU A 204 -3.22 -1.89 -8.10
C GLU A 204 -2.91 -3.29 -8.66
N VAL A 205 -1.85 -3.96 -8.20
CA VAL A 205 -1.57 -5.36 -8.59
C VAL A 205 -2.44 -6.35 -7.81
N TRP A 206 -2.62 -6.16 -6.51
CA TRP A 206 -3.48 -7.02 -5.71
C TRP A 206 -4.92 -7.00 -6.19
N GLU A 207 -5.48 -5.80 -6.39
CA GLU A 207 -6.81 -5.59 -6.93
C GLU A 207 -7.00 -6.26 -8.29
N TRP A 208 -5.98 -6.20 -9.13
CA TRP A 208 -5.99 -6.86 -10.42
C TRP A 208 -6.04 -8.39 -10.27
N ASP A 209 -5.24 -8.97 -9.37
CA ASP A 209 -5.20 -10.43 -9.19
C ASP A 209 -6.51 -10.98 -8.59
N GLU A 210 -7.10 -10.27 -7.62
CA GLU A 210 -8.43 -10.60 -7.09
C GLU A 210 -9.49 -10.52 -8.19
N CYS A 211 -9.41 -9.51 -9.06
CA CYS A 211 -10.28 -9.39 -10.22
C CYS A 211 -10.07 -10.53 -11.22
N ARG A 212 -8.83 -10.89 -11.56
CA ARG A 212 -8.51 -12.03 -12.42
C ARG A 212 -9.07 -13.33 -11.85
N ALA A 213 -8.91 -13.57 -10.54
CA ALA A 213 -9.46 -14.74 -9.89
C ALA A 213 -10.99 -14.78 -9.98
N ALA A 214 -11.67 -13.64 -9.75
CA ALA A 214 -13.12 -13.54 -9.89
C ALA A 214 -13.60 -13.77 -11.34
N ARG A 215 -12.90 -13.21 -12.35
CA ARG A 215 -13.21 -13.42 -13.78
C ARG A 215 -13.16 -14.89 -14.20
N ALA A 216 -12.32 -15.69 -13.56
CA ALA A 216 -12.21 -17.12 -13.83
C ALA A 216 -13.34 -17.96 -13.20
N MET A 217 -14.14 -17.38 -12.30
CA MET A 217 -15.25 -18.05 -11.62
C MET A 217 -16.59 -17.58 -12.21
N ASP A 218 -17.02 -18.24 -13.30
CA ASP A 218 -18.26 -17.92 -14.01
C ASP A 218 -19.47 -17.77 -13.06
N GLY A 219 -20.20 -16.65 -13.16
CA GLY A 219 -21.46 -16.42 -12.45
C GLY A 219 -21.34 -15.92 -11.00
N VAL A 220 -20.14 -15.68 -10.46
CA VAL A 220 -19.94 -15.27 -9.04
C VAL A 220 -19.70 -13.77 -8.87
N LEU A 221 -19.59 -12.99 -9.97
CA LEU A 221 -19.20 -11.58 -9.93
C LEU A 221 -20.12 -10.66 -9.10
N ALA A 222 -21.41 -10.99 -8.99
CA ALA A 222 -22.35 -10.26 -8.13
C ALA A 222 -21.98 -10.32 -6.63
N GLY A 223 -21.36 -11.43 -6.22
CA GLY A 223 -20.90 -11.67 -4.84
C GLY A 223 -19.43 -11.33 -4.60
N ALA A 224 -18.72 -10.78 -5.60
CA ALA A 224 -17.33 -10.37 -5.44
C ALA A 224 -17.16 -9.29 -4.35
N ALA A 225 -15.96 -9.17 -3.79
CA ALA A 225 -15.63 -8.07 -2.87
C ALA A 225 -15.84 -6.71 -3.56
N ASP A 226 -16.24 -5.68 -2.81
CA ASP A 226 -16.62 -4.37 -3.39
C ASP A 226 -15.49 -3.71 -4.20
N LEU A 227 -14.26 -3.88 -3.74
CA LEU A 227 -13.07 -3.46 -4.49
C LEU A 227 -12.94 -4.13 -5.86
N VAL A 228 -13.15 -5.44 -5.91
CA VAL A 228 -13.14 -6.21 -7.16
C VAL A 228 -14.28 -5.75 -8.06
N LYS A 229 -15.45 -5.40 -7.49
CA LYS A 229 -16.56 -4.81 -8.25
C LYS A 229 -16.19 -3.46 -8.86
N VAL A 230 -15.56 -2.56 -8.10
CA VAL A 230 -15.08 -1.26 -8.62
C VAL A 230 -14.19 -1.49 -9.84
N ARG A 231 -13.20 -2.39 -9.71
CA ARG A 231 -12.28 -2.68 -10.80
C ARG A 231 -12.95 -3.34 -12.01
N LEU A 232 -13.79 -4.35 -11.79
CA LEU A 232 -14.56 -5.00 -12.86
C LEU A 232 -15.42 -3.99 -13.62
N MET A 233 -16.10 -3.09 -12.90
CA MET A 233 -16.92 -2.06 -13.52
C MET A 233 -16.08 -1.06 -14.32
N ARG A 234 -14.91 -0.68 -13.81
CA ARG A 234 -13.98 0.30 -14.41
C ARG A 234 -13.32 -0.24 -15.67
N ASP A 235 -12.68 -1.41 -15.56
CA ASP A 235 -11.70 -1.91 -16.52
C ASP A 235 -12.26 -2.98 -17.48
N TYR A 236 -13.41 -3.58 -17.15
CA TYR A 236 -13.96 -4.75 -17.88
C TYR A 236 -15.43 -4.55 -18.26
N PRO A 237 -15.73 -3.77 -19.32
CA PRO A 237 -17.10 -3.47 -19.77
C PRO A 237 -18.00 -4.70 -19.92
N GLU A 238 -17.43 -5.82 -20.39
CA GLU A 238 -18.10 -7.11 -20.58
C GLU A 238 -18.64 -7.72 -19.28
N HIS A 239 -18.09 -7.35 -18.12
CA HIS A 239 -18.49 -7.88 -16.81
C HIS A 239 -19.46 -6.98 -16.05
N ARG A 240 -19.73 -5.76 -16.53
CA ARG A 240 -20.57 -4.77 -15.83
C ARG A 240 -21.96 -5.29 -15.50
N ALA A 241 -22.62 -5.94 -16.46
CA ALA A 241 -23.98 -6.45 -16.25
C ALA A 241 -24.04 -7.48 -15.11
N ALA A 242 -23.06 -8.37 -15.02
CA ALA A 242 -22.97 -9.38 -13.97
C ALA A 242 -22.69 -8.76 -12.59
N VAL A 243 -21.81 -7.76 -12.52
CA VAL A 243 -21.51 -7.05 -11.27
C VAL A 243 -22.73 -6.24 -10.79
N ARG A 244 -23.40 -5.52 -11.70
CA ARG A 244 -24.59 -4.70 -11.39
C ARG A 244 -25.73 -5.50 -10.78
N ALA A 245 -25.88 -6.77 -11.14
CA ALA A 245 -26.89 -7.64 -10.57
C ALA A 245 -26.79 -7.80 -9.04
N GLY A 246 -25.58 -7.60 -8.47
CA GLY A 246 -25.30 -7.69 -7.03
C GLY A 246 -25.27 -6.35 -6.29
N LEU A 247 -25.60 -5.24 -6.96
CA LEU A 247 -25.51 -3.89 -6.41
C LEU A 247 -26.87 -3.20 -6.44
N ARG A 248 -27.11 -2.33 -5.46
CA ARG A 248 -28.30 -1.45 -5.40
C ARG A 248 -27.88 -0.08 -4.91
N LEU A 249 -28.52 0.96 -5.43
CA LEU A 249 -28.40 2.29 -4.84
C LEU A 249 -29.11 2.29 -3.48
N GLU A 250 -28.53 2.97 -2.50
CA GLU A 250 -29.06 3.07 -1.14
C GLU A 250 -29.23 4.55 -0.75
N GLY A 251 -30.25 4.84 0.07
CA GLY A 251 -30.47 6.17 0.63
C GLY A 251 -30.56 7.28 -0.42
N ASP A 252 -29.67 8.25 -0.32
CA ASP A 252 -29.57 9.45 -1.16
C ASP A 252 -28.52 9.34 -2.27
N ASP A 253 -28.02 8.12 -2.58
CA ASP A 253 -26.99 7.90 -3.61
C ASP A 253 -27.35 8.60 -4.93
N ALA A 254 -28.61 8.52 -5.39
CA ALA A 254 -29.03 9.16 -6.65
C ALA A 254 -28.87 10.69 -6.63
N THR A 255 -29.21 11.33 -5.51
CA THR A 255 -29.02 12.78 -5.32
C THR A 255 -27.53 13.12 -5.27
N LYS A 256 -26.74 12.37 -4.49
CA LYS A 256 -25.30 12.59 -4.37
C LYS A 256 -24.56 12.40 -5.70
N ILE A 257 -24.95 11.42 -6.51
CA ILE A 257 -24.40 11.21 -7.85
C ILE A 257 -24.77 12.39 -8.76
N ALA A 258 -26.02 12.88 -8.71
CA ALA A 258 -26.45 14.04 -9.47
C ALA A 258 -25.70 15.33 -9.08
N GLU A 259 -25.31 15.47 -7.81
CA GLU A 259 -24.46 16.55 -7.32
C GLU A 259 -22.98 16.34 -7.65
N PHE A 260 -22.52 15.09 -7.73
CA PHE A 260 -21.14 14.73 -8.03
C PHE A 260 -20.77 14.98 -9.49
N LEU A 261 -21.57 14.48 -10.44
CA LEU A 261 -21.25 14.50 -11.87
C LEU A 261 -20.93 15.89 -12.47
N PRO A 262 -21.64 16.99 -12.10
CA PRO A 262 -21.36 18.31 -12.65
C PRO A 262 -20.18 19.03 -11.99
N LYS A 263 -19.58 18.48 -10.92
CA LYS A 263 -18.45 19.13 -10.24
C LYS A 263 -17.21 19.24 -11.15
N PRO A 264 -16.36 20.25 -10.93
CA PRO A 264 -15.02 20.30 -11.51
C PRO A 264 -14.25 18.98 -11.32
N PHE A 265 -13.29 18.68 -12.22
CA PHE A 265 -12.58 17.40 -12.21
C PHE A 265 -11.89 17.11 -10.87
N ASN A 266 -11.21 18.11 -10.28
CA ASN A 266 -10.51 17.95 -9.00
C ASN A 266 -11.50 17.75 -7.84
N ASP A 267 -12.59 18.51 -7.80
CA ASP A 267 -13.65 18.35 -6.79
C ASP A 267 -14.31 16.96 -6.86
N ARG A 268 -14.44 16.39 -8.07
CA ARG A 268 -14.86 14.98 -8.24
C ARG A 268 -13.80 14.01 -7.71
N ALA A 269 -12.52 14.25 -8.00
CA ALA A 269 -11.43 13.41 -7.49
C ALA A 269 -11.41 13.39 -5.96
N ASP A 270 -11.56 14.55 -5.31
CA ASP A 270 -11.61 14.66 -3.85
C ASP A 270 -12.85 13.96 -3.27
N THR A 271 -14.02 14.18 -3.89
CA THR A 271 -15.27 13.50 -3.48
C THR A 271 -15.13 11.99 -3.62
N TRP A 272 -14.58 11.49 -4.72
CA TRP A 272 -14.38 10.07 -4.97
C TRP A 272 -13.40 9.44 -3.99
N ALA A 273 -12.29 10.11 -3.69
CA ALA A 273 -11.30 9.65 -2.71
C ALA A 273 -11.87 9.60 -1.28
N ALA A 274 -12.87 10.41 -0.96
CA ALA A 274 -13.56 10.39 0.33
C ALA A 274 -14.62 9.27 0.47
N LEU A 275 -15.02 8.62 -0.63
CA LEU A 275 -15.95 7.49 -0.59
C LEU A 275 -15.23 6.23 -0.12
N ASP A 276 -15.84 5.48 0.80
CA ASP A 276 -15.45 4.09 0.99
C ASP A 276 -15.69 3.25 -0.28
N VAL A 277 -14.99 2.13 -0.39
CA VAL A 277 -15.01 1.28 -1.60
C VAL A 277 -16.40 0.70 -1.90
N ARG A 278 -17.24 0.52 -0.87
CA ARG A 278 -18.62 0.05 -1.05
C ARG A 278 -19.47 1.12 -1.74
N ASN A 279 -19.36 2.37 -1.30
CA ASN A 279 -20.05 3.50 -1.92
C ASN A 279 -19.54 3.74 -3.35
N GLN A 280 -18.23 3.63 -3.59
CA GLN A 280 -17.67 3.66 -4.94
C GLN A 280 -18.31 2.60 -5.84
N ALA A 281 -18.38 1.35 -5.38
CA ALA A 281 -19.02 0.26 -6.12
C ALA A 281 -20.50 0.55 -6.42
N ARG A 282 -21.28 1.01 -5.43
CA ARG A 282 -22.71 1.36 -5.63
C ARG A 282 -22.87 2.51 -6.63
N TRP A 283 -22.05 3.55 -6.56
CA TRP A 283 -22.16 4.71 -7.46
C TRP A 283 -21.88 4.35 -8.92
N MET A 284 -21.07 3.33 -9.16
CA MET A 284 -20.82 2.76 -10.49
C MET A 284 -22.04 2.04 -11.12
N LEU A 285 -23.18 1.96 -10.41
CA LEU A 285 -24.46 1.67 -11.06
C LEU A 285 -24.85 2.75 -12.09
N ASN A 286 -24.35 3.99 -11.94
CA ASN A 286 -24.48 5.06 -12.92
C ASN A 286 -23.34 4.98 -13.96
N ASP A 287 -23.69 4.90 -15.25
CA ASP A 287 -22.71 4.77 -16.35
C ASP A 287 -21.71 5.93 -16.40
N ASP A 288 -22.13 7.16 -16.09
CA ASP A 288 -21.26 8.34 -16.17
C ASP A 288 -20.19 8.30 -15.08
N VAL A 289 -20.54 7.78 -13.89
CA VAL A 289 -19.57 7.53 -12.81
C VAL A 289 -18.57 6.46 -13.23
N VAL A 290 -19.01 5.39 -13.89
CA VAL A 290 -18.10 4.35 -14.41
C VAL A 290 -17.09 4.93 -15.39
N HIS A 291 -17.57 5.67 -16.39
CA HIS A 291 -16.68 6.25 -17.38
C HIS A 291 -15.74 7.28 -16.77
N TRP A 292 -16.23 8.08 -15.82
CA TRP A 292 -15.42 9.03 -15.09
C TRP A 292 -14.32 8.33 -14.29
N ALA A 293 -14.65 7.27 -13.55
CA ALA A 293 -13.68 6.52 -12.75
C ALA A 293 -12.56 5.90 -13.61
N ALA A 294 -12.91 5.37 -14.80
CA ALA A 294 -11.92 4.83 -15.73
C ALA A 294 -11.01 5.92 -16.32
N GLY A 295 -11.57 7.07 -16.72
CA GLY A 295 -10.79 8.21 -17.20
C GLY A 295 -9.90 8.83 -16.11
N TYR A 296 -10.42 8.94 -14.88
CA TYR A 296 -9.67 9.38 -13.71
C TYR A 296 -8.50 8.44 -13.38
N ASN A 297 -8.69 7.12 -13.45
CA ASN A 297 -7.61 6.16 -13.23
C ASN A 297 -6.47 6.34 -14.26
N ALA A 298 -6.80 6.50 -15.54
CA ALA A 298 -5.80 6.75 -16.58
C ALA A 298 -5.05 8.08 -16.37
N PHE A 299 -5.76 9.13 -15.93
CA PHE A 299 -5.14 10.39 -15.55
C PHE A 299 -4.21 10.24 -14.33
N GLN A 300 -4.56 9.42 -13.35
CA GLN A 300 -3.68 9.15 -12.20
C GLN A 300 -2.39 8.44 -12.62
N MET A 301 -2.49 7.50 -13.57
CA MET A 301 -1.30 6.85 -14.15
C MET A 301 -0.38 7.86 -14.85
N PHE A 302 -0.94 8.86 -15.55
CA PHE A 302 -0.17 9.98 -16.09
C PHE A 302 0.50 10.80 -14.97
N ARG A 303 -0.23 11.16 -13.91
CA ARG A 303 0.30 11.97 -12.80
C ARG A 303 1.47 11.31 -12.06
N ILE A 304 1.51 9.99 -11.98
CA ILE A 304 2.63 9.25 -11.38
C ILE A 304 3.79 9.01 -12.38
N GLY A 305 3.75 9.64 -13.57
CA GLY A 305 4.83 9.61 -14.54
C GLY A 305 4.89 8.33 -15.38
N MET A 306 3.75 7.72 -15.72
CA MET A 306 3.73 6.59 -16.64
C MET A 306 4.41 6.96 -17.98
N PRO A 307 5.36 6.15 -18.49
CA PRO A 307 6.02 6.38 -19.77
C PRO A 307 5.04 6.53 -20.94
N ASP A 308 5.35 7.44 -21.88
CA ASP A 308 4.47 7.85 -22.99
C ASP A 308 3.89 6.66 -23.78
N GLU A 309 4.71 5.67 -24.13
CA GLU A 309 4.26 4.49 -24.89
C GLU A 309 3.20 3.67 -24.11
N LEU A 310 3.40 3.53 -22.81
CA LEU A 310 2.48 2.80 -21.92
C LEU A 310 1.21 3.62 -21.66
N LEU A 311 1.35 4.93 -21.52
CA LEU A 311 0.21 5.85 -21.37
C LEU A 311 -0.68 5.83 -22.61
N VAL A 312 -0.11 5.90 -23.80
CA VAL A 312 -0.86 5.79 -25.07
C VAL A 312 -1.54 4.42 -25.18
N GLY A 313 -0.85 3.34 -24.82
CA GLY A 313 -1.43 1.99 -24.77
C GLY A 313 -2.60 1.87 -23.79
N LEU A 314 -2.53 2.55 -22.64
CA LEU A 314 -3.63 2.63 -21.67
C LEU A 314 -4.82 3.43 -22.24
N LEU A 315 -4.58 4.63 -22.76
CA LEU A 315 -5.63 5.53 -23.26
C LEU A 315 -6.40 4.94 -24.43
N ARG A 316 -5.73 4.26 -25.37
CA ARG A 316 -6.36 3.59 -26.52
C ARG A 316 -7.31 2.46 -26.16
N ARG A 317 -7.22 1.92 -24.93
CA ARG A 317 -8.12 0.85 -24.44
C ARG A 317 -9.36 1.40 -23.75
N LEU A 318 -9.39 2.69 -23.43
CA LEU A 318 -10.56 3.30 -22.81
C LEU A 318 -11.72 3.36 -23.80
N GLU A 319 -12.94 3.18 -23.28
CA GLU A 319 -14.13 3.52 -24.05
C GLU A 319 -14.13 5.03 -24.38
N PRO A 320 -14.73 5.47 -25.51
CA PRO A 320 -14.66 6.86 -25.94
C PRO A 320 -15.08 7.88 -24.87
N ARG A 321 -16.08 7.55 -24.04
CA ARG A 321 -16.54 8.40 -22.94
C ARG A 321 -15.51 8.52 -21.81
N SER A 322 -14.81 7.44 -21.49
CA SER A 322 -13.74 7.42 -20.50
C SER A 322 -12.49 8.14 -21.00
N LEU A 323 -12.15 7.98 -22.28
CA LEU A 323 -11.07 8.72 -22.93
C LEU A 323 -11.34 10.23 -22.87
N ALA A 324 -12.54 10.66 -23.22
CA ALA A 324 -12.94 12.06 -23.14
C ALA A 324 -12.81 12.64 -21.72
N VAL A 325 -13.08 11.84 -20.67
CA VAL A 325 -12.84 12.26 -19.29
C VAL A 325 -11.34 12.45 -19.03
N ALA A 326 -10.51 11.47 -19.37
CA ALA A 326 -9.06 11.56 -19.16
C ALA A 326 -8.47 12.81 -19.85
N THR A 327 -8.82 13.03 -21.12
CA THR A 327 -8.34 14.16 -21.94
C THR A 327 -9.13 15.45 -21.71
N SER A 328 -10.04 15.50 -20.73
CA SER A 328 -10.63 16.77 -20.30
C SER A 328 -9.71 17.57 -19.37
N THR A 329 -8.68 16.91 -18.83
CA THR A 329 -7.69 17.53 -17.94
C THR A 329 -6.64 18.29 -18.77
N VAL A 330 -6.37 19.55 -18.39
CA VAL A 330 -5.43 20.43 -19.12
C VAL A 330 -4.04 19.79 -19.21
N GLY A 331 -3.51 19.29 -18.10
CA GLY A 331 -2.14 18.74 -18.07
C GLY A 331 -1.93 17.50 -18.96
N LEU A 332 -2.88 16.55 -19.01
CA LEU A 332 -2.74 15.39 -19.90
C LEU A 332 -2.88 15.80 -21.37
N SER A 333 -3.83 16.68 -21.67
CA SER A 333 -4.07 17.11 -23.05
C SER A 333 -2.93 17.94 -23.63
N GLU A 334 -2.34 18.82 -22.83
CA GLU A 334 -1.12 19.56 -23.20
C GLU A 334 0.05 18.58 -23.43
N HIS A 335 0.27 17.63 -22.52
CA HIS A 335 1.33 16.62 -22.66
C HIS A 335 1.19 15.80 -23.95
N LEU A 336 -0.01 15.32 -24.27
CA LEU A 336 -0.27 14.58 -25.51
C LEU A 336 0.00 15.43 -26.75
N ALA A 337 -0.41 16.71 -26.74
CA ALA A 337 -0.19 17.63 -27.84
C ALA A 337 1.29 17.98 -28.04
N GLU A 338 2.00 18.35 -26.97
CA GLU A 338 3.42 18.70 -26.98
C GLU A 338 4.30 17.55 -27.49
N ARG A 339 3.92 16.31 -27.13
CA ARG A 339 4.64 15.09 -27.53
C ARG A 339 4.14 14.50 -28.85
N SER A 340 3.14 15.11 -29.49
CA SER A 340 2.51 14.61 -30.72
C SER A 340 2.00 13.16 -30.59
N LEU A 341 1.49 12.80 -29.42
CA LEU A 341 0.98 11.47 -29.12
C LEU A 341 -0.47 11.35 -29.57
N GLN A 342 -0.77 10.36 -30.42
CA GLN A 342 -2.12 10.10 -30.92
C GLN A 342 -2.79 8.98 -30.11
N VAL A 343 -3.94 9.29 -29.50
CA VAL A 343 -4.72 8.38 -28.64
C VAL A 343 -6.10 8.10 -29.20
#